data_AF-A0A0K2RCI2-F1
#
_entry.id   AF-A0A0K2RCI2-F1
#
_cell.length_a   1.000
_cell.length_b   1.000
_cell.length_c   1.000
_cell.angle_alpha   90.00
_cell.angle_beta   90.00
_cell.angle_gamma   90.00
#
_symmetry.space_group_name_H-M   'P 1'
#
loop_
_entity.id
_entity.type
_entity.pdbx_description
1 polymer ?
#
loop_
_entity_poly.entity_id
_entity_poly.type
_entity_poly.pdbx_seq_one_letter_code
_entity_poly.pdbx_strand_id
1 'polypeptide(L)'
;MHATGAAMDNPGLIVACVIGDGEAETGPLEASWKAPSFLNPARDGAVLPILHLNGYKISGPTVLGRKSHEDVEALLSAHGWDPVTVSGEGPVLVHRALASAMDESHGRIRELQSKARSQGVHGPARWPAIILRTPKGWTGPAMVDGLPVEGTFRSHQVPLANVRENPEHLAQLEAWMRSYQPETLFDDAGRLVSELAALVPEGSLRMGAARAGRAGRAGQGLSLRSPGWNSTRYRRPRAGRSSTKPPGR
;
A
#
# COMPACT_ATOMS: atom_id res chain seq x y z
N MET A 1 -5.60 5.45 -3.62
CA MET A 1 -7.08 5.53 -3.77
C MET A 1 -7.82 4.23 -3.45
N HIS A 2 -7.43 3.06 -3.98
CA HIS A 2 -8.15 1.80 -3.72
C HIS A 2 -8.29 1.45 -2.23
N ALA A 3 -7.21 1.58 -1.44
CA ALA A 3 -7.25 1.29 -0.01
C ALA A 3 -8.26 2.16 0.75
N THR A 4 -8.30 3.46 0.45
CA THR A 4 -9.27 4.40 1.03
C THR A 4 -10.70 4.01 0.71
N GLY A 5 -11.00 3.71 -0.57
CA GLY A 5 -12.34 3.27 -0.98
C GLY A 5 -12.78 1.96 -0.33
N ALA A 6 -11.86 1.01 -0.09
CA ALA A 6 -12.17 -0.23 0.60
C ALA A 6 -12.47 -0.02 2.09
N ALA A 7 -11.85 0.96 2.73
CA ALA A 7 -12.06 1.30 4.13
C ALA A 7 -13.35 2.11 4.36
N MET A 8 -13.82 2.89 3.38
CA MET A 8 -15.05 3.67 3.49
C MET A 8 -16.26 2.79 3.82
N ASP A 9 -17.08 3.25 4.76
CA ASP A 9 -18.27 2.54 5.26
C ASP A 9 -18.00 1.11 5.76
N ASN A 10 -16.75 0.79 6.13
CA ASN A 10 -16.33 -0.50 6.62
C ASN A 10 -15.57 -0.38 7.96
N PRO A 11 -16.27 -0.07 9.07
CA PRO A 11 -15.66 0.38 10.34
C PRO A 11 -14.74 -0.64 11.02
N GLY A 12 -14.83 -1.92 10.64
CA GLY A 12 -13.99 -3.00 11.17
C GLY A 12 -12.72 -3.26 10.35
N LEU A 13 -12.63 -2.74 9.12
CA LEU A 13 -11.54 -3.03 8.20
C LEU A 13 -10.35 -2.07 8.42
N ILE A 14 -9.16 -2.63 8.46
CA ILE A 14 -7.89 -1.90 8.33
C ILE A 14 -7.21 -2.40 7.07
N VAL A 15 -6.84 -1.47 6.18
CA VAL A 15 -6.14 -1.78 4.93
C VAL A 15 -4.68 -1.36 5.06
N ALA A 16 -3.79 -2.32 5.27
CA ALA A 16 -2.35 -2.10 5.16
C ALA A 16 -1.98 -2.03 3.66
N CYS A 17 -1.53 -0.87 3.18
CA CYS A 17 -1.25 -0.63 1.77
C CYS A 17 0.25 -0.37 1.56
N VAL A 18 0.96 -1.34 0.97
CA VAL A 18 2.35 -1.15 0.59
C VAL A 18 2.42 -0.32 -0.69
N ILE A 19 3.24 0.72 -0.67
CA ILE A 19 3.37 1.71 -1.73
C ILE A 19 4.83 1.75 -2.15
N GLY A 20 5.11 1.49 -3.43
CA GLY A 20 6.46 1.61 -3.95
C GLY A 20 6.90 3.09 -4.02
N ASP A 21 8.14 3.38 -3.66
CA ASP A 21 8.70 4.73 -3.81
C ASP A 21 8.77 5.22 -5.27
N GLY A 22 8.89 4.30 -6.24
CA GLY A 22 8.74 4.62 -7.67
C GLY A 22 7.28 4.85 -8.08
N GLU A 23 6.34 4.14 -7.45
CA GLU A 23 4.90 4.37 -7.66
C GLU A 23 4.51 5.76 -7.14
N ALA A 24 5.12 6.20 -6.03
CA ALA A 24 4.86 7.48 -5.36
C ALA A 24 5.15 8.70 -6.24
N GLU A 25 5.91 8.53 -7.32
CA GLU A 25 6.16 9.59 -8.30
C GLU A 25 4.98 9.81 -9.27
N THR A 26 4.00 8.90 -9.29
CA THR A 26 2.84 9.01 -10.18
C THR A 26 1.82 10.03 -9.64
N GLY A 27 1.26 10.84 -10.53
CA GLY A 27 0.22 11.82 -10.17
C GLY A 27 -0.98 11.24 -9.39
N PRO A 28 -1.52 10.06 -9.77
CA PRO A 28 -2.60 9.43 -9.02
C PRO A 28 -2.23 9.06 -7.57
N LEU A 29 -1.00 8.59 -7.33
CA LEU A 29 -0.57 8.25 -5.97
C LEU A 29 -0.27 9.51 -5.16
N GLU A 30 0.37 10.50 -5.74
CA GLU A 30 0.60 11.80 -5.09
C GLU A 30 -0.73 12.45 -4.67
N ALA A 31 -1.75 12.41 -5.52
CA ALA A 31 -3.09 12.87 -5.16
C ALA A 31 -3.74 12.03 -4.04
N SER A 32 -3.40 10.74 -3.94
CA SER A 32 -3.95 9.81 -2.96
C SER A 32 -3.48 10.10 -1.53
N TRP A 33 -2.37 10.83 -1.32
CA TRP A 33 -1.91 11.19 0.02
C TRP A 33 -2.90 12.05 0.80
N LYS A 34 -3.86 12.68 0.11
CA LYS A 34 -4.96 13.45 0.70
C LYS A 34 -6.03 12.59 1.40
N ALA A 35 -5.91 11.26 1.39
CA ALA A 35 -6.87 10.34 2.00
C ALA A 35 -7.27 10.64 3.46
N PRO A 36 -6.36 11.05 4.37
CA PRO A 36 -6.72 11.35 5.77
C PRO A 36 -7.85 12.36 5.89
N SER A 37 -7.90 13.35 4.99
CA SER A 37 -8.91 14.42 4.99
C SER A 37 -10.32 13.92 4.68
N PHE A 38 -10.46 12.72 4.10
CA PHE A 38 -11.76 12.16 3.70
C PHE A 38 -12.22 11.02 4.61
N LEU A 39 -11.31 10.40 5.36
CA LEU A 39 -11.63 9.30 6.27
C LEU A 39 -12.25 9.82 7.56
N ASN A 40 -13.43 9.30 7.90
CA ASN A 40 -14.11 9.61 9.14
C ASN A 40 -13.99 8.43 10.14
N PRO A 41 -13.20 8.57 11.23
CA PRO A 41 -12.98 7.49 12.20
C PRO A 41 -14.25 7.00 12.90
N ALA A 42 -15.33 7.78 12.90
CA ALA A 42 -16.61 7.39 13.50
C ALA A 42 -17.38 6.36 12.67
N ARG A 43 -17.21 6.33 11.33
CA ARG A 43 -17.99 5.45 10.43
C ARG A 43 -17.13 4.56 9.51
N ASP A 44 -15.96 5.04 9.12
CA ASP A 44 -15.10 4.36 8.17
C ASP A 44 -14.13 3.42 8.91
N GLY A 45 -13.53 2.50 8.15
CA GLY A 45 -12.36 1.74 8.55
C GLY A 45 -11.11 2.62 8.61
N ALA A 46 -9.94 2.01 8.45
CA ALA A 46 -8.68 2.75 8.40
C ALA A 46 -7.77 2.27 7.27
N VAL A 47 -6.85 3.15 6.87
CA VAL A 47 -5.75 2.82 5.96
C VAL A 47 -4.45 3.01 6.73
N LEU A 48 -3.57 2.01 6.66
CA LEU A 48 -2.19 2.11 7.12
C LEU A 48 -1.28 2.07 5.88
N PRO A 49 -0.90 3.22 5.31
CA PRO A 49 0.03 3.24 4.20
C PRO A 49 1.44 2.86 4.70
N ILE A 50 2.12 2.03 3.94
CA ILE A 50 3.52 1.63 4.15
C ILE A 50 4.29 2.08 2.91
N LEU A 51 4.95 3.23 3.00
CA LEU A 51 5.79 3.76 1.95
C LEU A 51 7.12 2.99 1.95
N HIS A 52 7.30 2.10 0.97
CA HIS A 52 8.49 1.28 0.81
C HIS A 52 9.57 2.03 0.04
N LEU A 53 10.44 2.71 0.80
CA LEU A 53 11.59 3.45 0.29
C LEU A 53 12.80 2.52 0.14
N ASN A 54 12.79 1.73 -0.93
CA ASN A 54 13.94 0.90 -1.30
C ASN A 54 14.99 1.63 -2.17
N GLY A 55 14.69 2.86 -2.56
CA GLY A 55 15.61 3.80 -3.19
C GLY A 55 15.61 3.76 -4.72
N TYR A 56 14.96 2.77 -5.36
CA TYR A 56 15.11 2.55 -6.80
C TYR A 56 13.83 2.04 -7.47
N LYS A 57 13.57 2.54 -8.68
CA LYS A 57 12.62 2.00 -9.65
C LYS A 57 13.33 1.11 -10.68
N ILE A 58 12.79 0.93 -11.88
CA ILE A 58 13.28 -0.05 -12.86
C ILE A 58 14.75 0.17 -13.22
N SER A 59 15.11 1.39 -13.59
CA SER A 59 16.41 1.73 -14.19
C SER A 59 17.08 2.94 -13.56
N GLY A 60 16.69 3.29 -12.33
CA GLY A 60 17.24 4.47 -11.65
C GLY A 60 16.66 4.69 -10.27
N PRO A 61 17.18 5.71 -9.56
CA PRO A 61 16.72 6.05 -8.23
C PRO A 61 15.31 6.65 -8.24
N THR A 62 14.71 6.68 -7.05
CA THR A 62 13.41 7.33 -6.83
C THR A 62 13.57 8.72 -6.21
N VAL A 63 12.62 9.62 -6.47
CA VAL A 63 12.65 10.99 -5.96
C VAL A 63 12.64 10.99 -4.43
N LEU A 64 11.70 10.27 -3.81
CA LEU A 64 11.61 10.17 -2.35
C LEU A 64 12.76 9.34 -1.75
N GLY A 65 13.29 8.36 -2.48
CA GLY A 65 14.47 7.59 -2.06
C GLY A 65 15.74 8.42 -1.94
N ARG A 66 15.79 9.61 -2.56
CA ARG A 66 16.92 10.57 -2.48
C ARG A 66 16.67 11.73 -1.51
N LYS A 67 15.49 11.82 -0.91
CA LYS A 67 15.19 12.81 0.12
C LYS A 67 15.70 12.34 1.47
N SER A 68 15.99 13.31 2.34
CA SER A 68 16.28 13.01 3.74
C SER A 68 15.06 12.36 4.41
N HIS A 69 15.28 11.80 5.58
CA HIS A 69 14.22 11.22 6.38
C HIS A 69 13.18 12.28 6.77
N GLU A 70 13.67 13.44 7.24
CA GLU A 70 12.87 14.57 7.70
C GLU A 70 12.00 15.14 6.57
N ASP A 71 12.53 15.23 5.35
CA ASP A 71 11.78 15.70 4.18
C ASP A 71 10.59 14.79 3.85
N VAL A 72 10.76 13.48 3.96
CA VAL A 72 9.67 12.52 3.68
C VAL A 72 8.64 12.53 4.80
N GLU A 73 9.08 12.61 6.06
CA GLU A 73 8.15 12.76 7.19
C GLU A 73 7.36 14.06 7.11
N ALA A 74 8.02 15.17 6.75
CA ALA A 74 7.37 16.45 6.55
C ALA A 74 6.32 16.40 5.43
N LEU A 75 6.63 15.72 4.31
CA LEU A 75 5.67 15.52 3.21
C LEU A 75 4.42 14.78 3.69
N LEU A 76 4.58 13.63 4.35
CA LEU A 76 3.44 12.86 4.86
C LEU A 76 2.66 13.62 5.93
N SER A 77 3.36 14.30 6.83
CA SER A 77 2.77 15.14 7.88
C SER A 77 1.96 16.30 7.30
N ALA A 78 2.45 16.93 6.24
CA ALA A 78 1.74 18.00 5.53
C ALA A 78 0.43 17.50 4.90
N HIS A 79 0.36 16.23 4.53
CA HIS A 79 -0.86 15.56 4.07
C HIS A 79 -1.78 15.07 5.20
N GLY A 80 -1.41 15.27 6.46
CA GLY A 80 -2.23 14.93 7.63
C GLY A 80 -1.97 13.53 8.19
N TRP A 81 -0.91 12.84 7.74
CA TRP A 81 -0.46 11.59 8.33
C TRP A 81 0.42 11.83 9.58
N ASP A 82 0.61 10.76 10.35
CA ASP A 82 1.50 10.68 11.51
C ASP A 82 2.60 9.64 11.17
N PRO A 83 3.72 10.07 10.58
CA PRO A 83 4.72 9.15 10.06
C PRO A 83 5.49 8.43 11.17
N VAL A 84 5.72 7.14 10.98
CA VAL A 84 6.58 6.28 11.80
C VAL A 84 7.62 5.66 10.89
N THR A 85 8.89 5.96 11.12
CA THR A 85 9.96 5.44 10.27
C THR A 85 10.60 4.18 10.84
N VAL A 86 10.74 3.19 9.98
CA VAL A 86 11.52 1.97 10.18
C VAL A 86 12.63 1.95 9.14
N SER A 87 13.89 1.87 9.58
CA SER A 87 15.05 1.90 8.69
C SER A 87 16.10 0.88 9.12
N GLY A 88 16.76 0.24 8.16
CA GLY A 88 17.92 -0.61 8.43
C GLY A 88 18.19 -1.66 7.34
N GLU A 89 19.31 -2.36 7.52
CA GLU A 89 19.79 -3.40 6.60
C GLU A 89 19.86 -4.78 7.28
N GLY A 90 19.78 -4.85 8.62
CA GLY A 90 19.80 -6.11 9.37
C GLY A 90 18.39 -6.69 9.55
N PRO A 91 18.05 -7.87 8.95
CA PRO A 91 16.68 -8.39 8.96
C PRO A 91 16.07 -8.50 10.35
N VAL A 92 16.78 -9.08 11.31
CA VAL A 92 16.27 -9.27 12.68
C VAL A 92 15.92 -7.94 13.36
N LEU A 93 16.73 -6.90 13.17
CA LEU A 93 16.51 -5.59 13.78
C LEU A 93 15.32 -4.89 13.13
N VAL A 94 15.28 -4.90 11.79
CA VAL A 94 14.18 -4.30 11.03
C VAL A 94 12.86 -5.02 11.29
N HIS A 95 12.85 -6.35 11.42
CA HIS A 95 11.63 -7.11 11.75
C HIS A 95 11.06 -6.71 13.12
N ARG A 96 11.92 -6.56 14.14
CA ARG A 96 11.48 -6.10 15.47
C ARG A 96 10.95 -4.67 15.43
N ALA A 97 11.65 -3.76 14.74
CA ALA A 97 11.21 -2.38 14.59
C ALA A 97 9.90 -2.27 13.81
N LEU A 98 9.75 -3.05 12.73
CA LEU A 98 8.52 -3.09 11.94
C LEU A 98 7.34 -3.66 12.73
N ALA A 99 7.56 -4.70 13.54
CA ALA A 99 6.54 -5.24 14.43
C ALA A 99 6.06 -4.17 15.44
N SER A 100 6.98 -3.47 16.11
CA SER A 100 6.64 -2.36 17.02
C SER A 100 5.85 -1.26 16.31
N ALA A 101 6.31 -0.82 15.14
CA ALA A 101 5.65 0.21 14.36
C ALA A 101 4.24 -0.20 13.92
N MET A 102 4.04 -1.47 13.55
CA MET A 102 2.72 -2.00 13.20
C MET A 102 1.79 -2.07 14.41
N ASP A 103 2.27 -2.54 15.56
CA ASP A 103 1.48 -2.62 16.80
C ASP A 103 1.07 -1.23 17.30
N GLU A 104 2.01 -0.28 17.33
CA GLU A 104 1.76 1.11 17.69
C GLU A 104 0.76 1.78 16.74
N SER A 105 0.97 1.61 15.43
CA SER A 105 0.06 2.12 14.40
C SER A 105 -1.35 1.53 14.54
N HIS A 106 -1.45 0.23 14.78
CA HIS A 106 -2.73 -0.43 15.03
C HIS A 106 -3.40 0.13 16.30
N GLY A 107 -2.67 0.24 17.40
CA GLY A 107 -3.16 0.83 18.64
C GLY A 107 -3.68 2.25 18.44
N ARG A 108 -2.92 3.07 17.71
CA ARG A 108 -3.30 4.46 17.39
C ARG A 108 -4.56 4.55 16.53
N ILE A 109 -4.68 3.69 15.51
CA ILE A 109 -5.89 3.58 14.69
C ILE A 109 -7.11 3.27 15.58
N ARG A 110 -6.98 2.28 16.48
CA ARG A 110 -8.08 1.87 17.37
C ARG A 110 -8.44 2.98 18.36
N GLU A 111 -7.46 3.69 18.88
CA GLU A 111 -7.68 4.84 19.76
C GLU A 111 -8.45 5.96 19.06
N LEU A 112 -8.05 6.33 17.83
CA LEU A 112 -8.73 7.35 17.02
C LEU A 112 -10.19 6.96 16.74
N GLN A 113 -10.42 5.71 16.33
CA GLN A 113 -11.76 5.18 16.10
C GLN A 113 -12.60 5.19 17.38
N SER A 114 -12.05 4.71 18.50
CA SER A 114 -12.74 4.65 19.79
C SER A 114 -13.18 6.03 20.26
N LYS A 115 -12.24 6.99 20.31
CA LYS A 115 -12.53 8.38 20.69
C LYS A 115 -13.60 9.00 19.80
N ALA A 116 -13.47 8.87 18.48
CA ALA A 116 -14.43 9.43 17.52
C ALA A 116 -15.84 8.87 17.69
N ARG A 117 -15.96 7.56 18.00
CA ARG A 117 -17.25 6.88 18.17
C ARG A 117 -17.89 7.17 19.51
N SER A 118 -17.11 7.38 20.58
CA SER A 118 -17.62 7.67 21.92
C SER A 118 -17.87 9.15 22.19
N GLN A 119 -17.04 10.04 21.63
CA GLN A 119 -16.99 11.46 21.97
C GLN A 119 -17.30 12.37 20.77
N GLY A 120 -17.53 11.81 19.59
CA GLY A 120 -17.64 12.55 18.34
C GLY A 120 -16.28 12.87 17.71
N VAL A 121 -16.30 13.35 16.47
CA VAL A 121 -15.09 13.70 15.71
C VAL A 121 -14.62 15.09 16.08
N HIS A 122 -13.39 15.21 16.57
CA HIS A 122 -12.76 16.48 16.95
C HIS A 122 -11.55 16.75 16.06
N GLY A 123 -11.72 17.61 15.06
CA GLY A 123 -10.67 17.99 14.12
C GLY A 123 -10.22 16.86 13.19
N PRO A 124 -9.16 17.09 12.39
CA PRO A 124 -8.61 16.07 11.50
C PRO A 124 -7.89 14.98 12.30
N ALA A 125 -8.23 13.71 12.02
CA ALA A 125 -7.52 12.57 12.59
C ALA A 125 -6.11 12.47 11.97
N ARG A 126 -5.10 12.35 12.84
CA ARG A 126 -3.71 12.09 12.47
C ARG A 126 -3.51 10.58 12.35
N TRP A 127 -3.81 10.04 11.18
CA TRP A 127 -3.69 8.60 10.91
C TRP A 127 -2.21 8.20 10.76
N PRO A 128 -1.80 7.04 11.31
CA PRO A 128 -0.40 6.60 11.19
C PRO A 128 -0.06 6.22 9.74
N ALA A 129 1.18 6.48 9.35
CA ALA A 129 1.79 6.04 8.11
C ALA A 129 3.18 5.47 8.39
N ILE A 130 3.53 4.32 7.84
CA ILE A 130 4.87 3.74 8.02
C ILE A 130 5.76 4.12 6.84
N ILE A 131 6.96 4.63 7.12
CA ILE A 131 8.03 4.78 6.15
C ILE A 131 9.00 3.61 6.36
N LEU A 132 9.09 2.69 5.41
CA LEU A 132 9.98 1.53 5.47
C LEU A 132 11.18 1.75 4.54
N ARG A 133 12.35 2.05 5.11
CA ARG A 133 13.63 2.24 4.42
C ARG A 133 14.51 0.99 4.55
N THR A 134 14.54 0.19 3.49
CA THR A 134 15.32 -1.07 3.41
C THR A 134 15.94 -1.19 2.03
N PRO A 135 17.12 -1.79 1.85
CA PRO A 135 17.76 -1.86 0.53
C PRO A 135 16.90 -2.63 -0.48
N LYS A 136 16.90 -2.20 -1.75
CA LYS A 136 16.25 -2.96 -2.82
C LYS A 136 17.00 -4.28 -3.08
N GLY A 137 16.27 -5.38 -3.29
CA GLY A 137 16.89 -6.70 -3.45
C GLY A 137 17.46 -7.28 -2.16
N TRP A 138 16.97 -6.80 -1.02
CA TRP A 138 17.44 -7.16 0.31
C TRP A 138 17.59 -8.67 0.49
N THR A 139 18.71 -9.12 1.07
CA THR A 139 19.10 -10.53 1.29
C THR A 139 19.45 -11.32 0.02
N GLY A 140 19.42 -10.67 -1.14
CA GLY A 140 19.85 -11.22 -2.43
C GLY A 140 21.36 -11.16 -2.64
N PRO A 141 21.82 -11.48 -3.86
CA PRO A 141 23.23 -11.32 -4.22
C PRO A 141 23.66 -9.85 -4.10
N ALA A 142 24.72 -9.60 -3.33
CA ALA A 142 25.27 -8.26 -3.16
C ALA A 142 25.94 -7.75 -4.45
N MET A 143 26.66 -8.64 -5.15
CA MET A 143 27.43 -8.36 -6.36
C MET A 143 27.22 -9.47 -7.40
N VAL A 144 27.07 -9.09 -8.66
CA VAL A 144 27.02 -10.01 -9.82
C VAL A 144 27.86 -9.39 -10.94
N ASP A 145 28.72 -10.18 -11.59
CA ASP A 145 29.62 -9.71 -12.66
C ASP A 145 30.46 -8.47 -12.28
N GLY A 146 30.89 -8.38 -11.01
CA GLY A 146 31.66 -7.24 -10.49
C GLY A 146 30.84 -5.95 -10.33
N LEU A 147 29.51 -6.00 -10.46
CA LEU A 147 28.61 -4.86 -10.29
C LEU A 147 27.72 -5.03 -9.04
N PRO A 148 27.43 -3.95 -8.29
CA PRO A 148 26.53 -3.99 -7.15
C PRO A 148 25.08 -4.24 -7.60
N VAL A 149 24.41 -5.15 -6.91
CA VAL A 149 23.03 -5.60 -7.18
C VAL A 149 22.09 -5.26 -6.02
N GLU A 150 22.32 -5.80 -4.83
CA GLU A 150 21.60 -5.36 -3.62
C GLU A 150 21.80 -3.86 -3.38
N GLY A 151 20.74 -3.18 -2.94
CA GLY A 151 20.76 -1.73 -2.75
C GLY A 151 20.87 -0.95 -4.07
N THR A 152 20.54 -1.56 -5.20
CA THR A 152 20.53 -0.89 -6.52
C THR A 152 19.32 -1.26 -7.36
N PHE A 153 19.11 -0.54 -8.48
CA PHE A 153 18.09 -0.87 -9.47
C PHE A 153 18.32 -2.22 -10.18
N ARG A 154 19.54 -2.78 -10.19
CA ARG A 154 19.85 -4.04 -10.89
C ARG A 154 19.11 -5.24 -10.30
N SER A 155 18.72 -5.17 -9.03
CA SER A 155 17.89 -6.17 -8.37
C SER A 155 16.41 -6.14 -8.78
N HIS A 156 15.98 -5.23 -9.66
CA HIS A 156 14.56 -5.02 -9.95
C HIS A 156 13.87 -6.19 -10.67
N GLN A 157 14.56 -6.81 -11.64
CA GLN A 157 14.02 -7.95 -12.39
C GLN A 157 14.71 -9.23 -11.95
N VAL A 158 15.60 -9.76 -12.78
CA VAL A 158 16.33 -11.01 -12.53
C VAL A 158 17.78 -10.64 -12.23
N PRO A 159 18.25 -10.73 -10.97
CA PRO A 159 19.61 -10.34 -10.60
C PRO A 159 20.68 -11.30 -11.16
N LEU A 160 20.32 -12.56 -11.44
CA LEU A 160 21.19 -13.59 -12.00
C LEU A 160 20.60 -14.08 -13.34
N ALA A 161 21.05 -13.52 -14.46
CA ALA A 161 20.60 -13.92 -15.79
C ALA A 161 21.30 -15.21 -16.27
N ASN A 162 20.68 -15.97 -17.18
CA ASN A 162 21.30 -17.13 -17.85
C ASN A 162 21.88 -18.20 -16.90
N VAL A 163 21.23 -18.44 -15.75
CA VAL A 163 21.68 -19.44 -14.75
C VAL A 163 21.75 -20.87 -15.27
N ARG A 164 21.13 -21.17 -16.42
CA ARG A 164 21.20 -22.50 -17.05
C ARG A 164 22.50 -22.69 -17.82
N GLU A 165 23.00 -21.63 -18.43
CA GLU A 165 24.17 -21.65 -19.31
C GLU A 165 25.44 -21.10 -18.64
N ASN A 166 25.31 -20.40 -17.52
CA ASN A 166 26.42 -19.83 -16.75
C ASN A 166 26.61 -20.54 -15.40
N PRO A 167 27.65 -21.40 -15.26
CA PRO A 167 27.94 -22.11 -14.01
C PRO A 167 28.21 -21.21 -12.81
N GLU A 168 28.80 -20.03 -13.01
CA GLU A 168 29.08 -19.09 -11.91
C GLU A 168 27.78 -18.49 -11.37
N HIS A 169 26.85 -18.14 -12.25
CA HIS A 169 25.53 -17.65 -11.85
C HIS A 169 24.69 -18.74 -11.19
N LEU A 170 24.81 -19.99 -11.66
CA LEU A 170 24.16 -21.13 -11.02
C LEU A 170 24.66 -21.34 -9.58
N ALA A 171 25.98 -21.25 -9.37
CA ALA A 171 26.57 -21.37 -8.04
C ALA A 171 26.12 -20.25 -7.10
N GLN A 172 26.02 -19.00 -7.59
CA GLN A 172 25.47 -17.89 -6.80
C GLN A 172 23.99 -18.07 -6.47
N LEU A 173 23.20 -18.60 -7.41
CA LEU A 173 21.79 -18.93 -7.17
C LEU A 173 21.66 -20.00 -6.09
N GLU A 174 22.46 -21.06 -6.14
CA GLU A 174 22.46 -22.11 -5.11
C GLU A 174 22.84 -21.53 -3.74
N ALA A 175 23.93 -20.75 -3.67
CA ALA A 175 24.37 -20.11 -2.44
C ALA A 175 23.29 -19.19 -1.85
N TRP A 176 22.62 -18.41 -2.70
CA TRP A 176 21.52 -17.54 -2.29
C TRP A 176 20.31 -18.34 -1.78
N MET A 177 19.87 -19.39 -2.48
CA MET A 177 18.75 -20.21 -2.01
C MET A 177 19.07 -20.95 -0.70
N ARG A 178 20.31 -21.42 -0.53
CA ARG A 178 20.77 -22.09 0.70
C ARG A 178 20.94 -21.13 1.88
N SER A 179 21.16 -19.84 1.65
CA SER A 179 21.30 -18.86 2.75
C SER A 179 20.04 -18.74 3.60
N TYR A 180 18.87 -19.06 3.03
CA TYR A 180 17.60 -19.13 3.75
C TYR A 180 17.41 -20.41 4.58
N GLN A 181 18.37 -21.34 4.55
CA GLN A 181 18.33 -22.61 5.31
C GLN A 181 17.01 -23.37 5.11
N PRO A 182 16.65 -23.74 3.86
CA PRO A 182 15.36 -24.36 3.56
C PRO A 182 15.07 -25.64 4.37
N GLU A 183 16.10 -26.37 4.78
CA GLU A 183 16.02 -27.54 5.67
C GLU A 183 15.47 -27.22 7.07
N THR A 184 15.51 -25.95 7.49
CA THR A 184 14.90 -25.48 8.75
C THR A 184 13.46 -25.01 8.56
N LEU A 185 13.04 -24.78 7.30
CA LEU A 185 11.76 -24.20 6.94
C LEU A 185 10.76 -25.26 6.46
N PHE A 186 11.25 -26.34 5.84
CA PHE A 186 10.44 -27.41 5.26
C PHE A 186 10.82 -28.78 5.81
N ASP A 187 9.82 -29.65 5.98
CA ASP A 187 10.03 -31.06 6.31
C ASP A 187 10.48 -31.90 5.09
N ASP A 188 10.84 -33.16 5.33
CA ASP A 188 11.28 -34.10 4.28
C ASP A 188 10.23 -34.36 3.18
N ALA A 189 8.97 -34.04 3.44
CA ALA A 189 7.87 -34.13 2.46
C ALA A 189 7.63 -32.81 1.70
N GLY A 190 8.46 -31.78 1.93
CA GLY A 190 8.36 -30.47 1.29
C GLY A 190 7.26 -29.58 1.87
N ARG A 191 6.75 -29.87 3.07
CA ARG A 191 5.72 -29.06 3.74
C ARG A 191 6.38 -28.06 4.68
N LEU A 192 5.76 -26.89 4.84
CA LEU A 192 6.22 -25.91 5.84
C LEU A 192 6.16 -26.52 7.25
N VAL A 193 7.21 -26.33 8.04
CA VAL A 193 7.26 -26.84 9.42
C VAL A 193 6.13 -26.26 10.28
N SER A 194 5.64 -27.05 11.25
CA SER A 194 4.42 -26.73 12.02
C SER A 194 4.52 -25.43 12.81
N GLU A 195 5.69 -25.10 13.34
CA GLU A 195 5.91 -23.86 14.09
C GLU A 195 5.67 -22.62 13.22
N LEU A 196 6.17 -22.62 11.99
CA LEU A 196 5.96 -21.52 11.04
C LEU A 196 4.53 -21.52 10.49
N ALA A 197 3.94 -22.68 10.25
CA ALA A 197 2.55 -22.79 9.81
C ALA A 197 1.56 -22.21 10.83
N ALA A 198 1.85 -22.34 12.12
CA ALA A 198 1.02 -21.82 13.21
C ALA A 198 1.01 -20.28 13.30
N LEU A 199 1.94 -19.58 12.64
CA LEU A 199 1.96 -18.12 12.58
C LEU A 199 0.90 -17.54 11.64
N VAL A 200 0.37 -18.36 10.73
CA VAL A 200 -0.62 -17.91 9.73
C VAL A 200 -2.01 -17.84 10.37
N PRO A 201 -2.76 -16.74 10.22
CA PRO A 201 -4.13 -16.65 10.72
C PRO A 201 -5.03 -17.75 10.15
N GLU A 202 -6.09 -18.12 10.86
CA GLU A 202 -7.03 -19.16 10.41
C GLU A 202 -8.19 -18.60 9.57
N GLY A 203 -8.86 -19.50 8.85
CA GLY A 203 -10.18 -19.25 8.25
C GLY A 203 -10.22 -18.03 7.32
N SER A 204 -11.18 -17.13 7.57
CA SER A 204 -11.42 -15.90 6.81
C SER A 204 -10.55 -14.71 7.22
N LEU A 205 -9.68 -14.87 8.22
CA LEU A 205 -8.73 -13.83 8.63
C LEU A 205 -7.46 -13.82 7.77
N ARG A 206 -7.17 -14.91 7.05
CA ARG A 206 -6.13 -14.95 6.02
C ARG A 206 -6.44 -13.92 4.94
N MET A 207 -5.50 -13.05 4.60
CA MET A 207 -5.70 -12.02 3.56
C MET A 207 -6.19 -12.61 2.22
N GLY A 208 -5.65 -13.76 1.80
CA GLY A 208 -6.09 -14.45 0.59
C GLY A 208 -7.52 -15.03 0.67
N ALA A 209 -8.07 -15.25 1.86
CA ALA A 209 -9.42 -15.75 2.08
C ALA A 209 -10.42 -14.68 2.53
N ALA A 210 -9.94 -13.50 2.94
CA ALA A 210 -10.74 -12.42 3.48
C ALA A 210 -11.80 -11.95 2.47
N ARG A 211 -13.02 -11.71 2.96
CA ARG A 211 -14.16 -11.28 2.14
C ARG A 211 -13.89 -9.96 1.42
N ALA A 212 -13.17 -9.04 2.04
CA ALA A 212 -12.79 -7.76 1.44
C ALA A 212 -11.96 -7.94 0.15
N GLY A 213 -11.12 -8.98 0.07
CA GLY A 213 -10.39 -9.35 -1.15
C GLY A 213 -11.20 -10.14 -2.18
N ARG A 214 -12.48 -10.43 -1.89
CA ARG A 214 -13.37 -11.31 -2.68
C ARG A 214 -14.76 -10.68 -2.90
N ALA A 215 -14.79 -9.36 -3.10
CA ALA A 215 -16.01 -8.53 -3.13
C ALA A 215 -17.09 -8.95 -4.15
N GLY A 216 -16.76 -9.72 -5.20
CA GLY A 216 -17.73 -10.20 -6.19
C GLY A 216 -18.86 -11.09 -5.65
N ARG A 217 -18.78 -11.57 -4.40
CA ARG A 217 -19.79 -12.43 -3.76
C ARG A 217 -20.68 -11.72 -2.74
N ALA A 218 -20.52 -10.41 -2.57
CA ALA A 218 -21.04 -9.66 -1.42
C ALA A 218 -21.93 -8.45 -1.78
N GLY A 219 -21.99 -8.05 -3.04
CA GLY A 219 -22.79 -6.91 -3.48
C GLY A 219 -24.28 -7.25 -3.48
N GLN A 220 -25.07 -6.56 -2.66
CA GLN A 220 -26.50 -6.47 -2.87
C GLN A 220 -26.77 -5.28 -3.80
N GLY A 221 -27.71 -5.45 -4.74
CA GLY A 221 -28.16 -4.34 -5.56
C GLY A 221 -28.68 -3.21 -4.67
N LEU A 222 -28.43 -1.96 -5.07
CA LEU A 222 -28.98 -0.81 -4.35
C LEU A 222 -30.50 -0.95 -4.29
N SER A 223 -31.06 -0.80 -3.10
CA SER A 223 -32.51 -0.70 -2.92
C SER A 223 -32.99 0.63 -3.51
N LEU A 224 -33.21 0.63 -4.83
CA LEU A 224 -33.83 1.75 -5.51
C LEU A 224 -35.30 1.78 -5.11
N ARG A 225 -35.67 2.63 -4.14
CA ARG A 225 -37.04 3.14 -4.10
C ARG A 225 -37.16 3.99 -5.36
N SER A 226 -37.64 3.43 -6.46
CA SER A 226 -37.87 4.17 -7.70
C SER A 226 -38.62 5.47 -7.36
N PRO A 227 -37.96 6.64 -7.33
CA PRO A 227 -38.70 7.89 -7.24
C PRO A 227 -39.23 8.02 -8.64
N GLY A 228 -40.45 7.54 -8.90
CA GLY A 228 -40.94 7.20 -10.25
C GLY A 228 -40.31 8.10 -11.30
N TRP A 229 -39.33 7.59 -12.05
CA TRP A 229 -38.44 8.39 -12.93
C TRP A 229 -39.20 9.19 -14.00
N ASN A 230 -40.52 8.99 -14.08
CA ASN A 230 -41.48 9.78 -14.82
C ASN A 230 -41.78 11.17 -14.19
N SER A 231 -41.37 11.45 -12.95
CA SER A 231 -41.69 12.71 -12.25
C SER A 231 -40.72 13.85 -12.56
N THR A 232 -39.49 13.55 -13.00
CA THR A 232 -38.53 14.53 -13.52
C THR A 232 -38.57 14.57 -15.04
N ARG A 233 -39.71 15.01 -15.61
CA ARG A 233 -39.73 15.45 -17.02
C ARG A 233 -38.88 16.72 -17.13
N TYR A 234 -37.66 16.59 -17.63
CA TYR A 234 -36.88 17.75 -18.07
C TYR A 234 -37.62 18.44 -19.24
N ARG A 235 -38.31 19.55 -18.95
CA ARG A 235 -38.85 20.43 -20.00
C ARG A 235 -37.66 21.12 -20.66
N ARG A 236 -37.27 20.68 -21.85
CA ARG A 236 -36.36 21.46 -22.71
C ARG A 236 -36.92 22.88 -22.84
N PRO A 237 -36.14 23.94 -22.55
CA PRO A 237 -36.55 25.30 -22.90
C PRO A 237 -36.88 25.34 -24.39
N ARG A 238 -38.01 25.93 -24.77
CA ARG A 238 -38.28 26.24 -26.18
C ARG A 238 -37.13 27.13 -26.65
N ALA A 239 -36.41 26.71 -27.69
CA ALA A 239 -35.47 27.57 -28.38
C ALA A 239 -36.23 28.85 -28.79
N GLY A 240 -35.88 29.98 -28.18
CA GLY A 240 -36.35 31.28 -28.63
C GLY A 240 -35.89 31.43 -30.07
N ARG A 241 -36.81 31.68 -31.01
CA ARG A 241 -36.45 32.10 -32.36
C ARG A 241 -35.79 33.47 -32.25
N SER A 242 -34.46 33.52 -32.22
CA SER A 242 -33.74 34.77 -32.45
C SER A 242 -33.87 35.12 -33.94
N SER A 243 -34.77 36.04 -34.27
CA SER A 243 -34.78 36.64 -35.61
C SER A 243 -33.63 37.65 -35.70
N THR A 244 -32.51 37.24 -36.27
CA THR A 244 -31.52 38.18 -36.77
C THR A 244 -32.01 38.70 -38.13
N LYS A 245 -32.76 39.81 -38.12
CA LYS A 245 -32.89 40.64 -39.33
C LYS A 245 -31.57 41.42 -39.48
N PRO A 246 -30.86 41.33 -40.61
CA PRO A 246 -29.72 42.21 -40.87
C PRO A 246 -30.23 43.64 -41.17
N PRO A 247 -29.52 44.69 -40.74
CA PRO A 247 -29.90 46.06 -41.08
C PRO A 247 -29.73 46.30 -42.59
N GLY A 248 -30.74 46.96 -43.17
CA GLY A 248 -30.79 47.30 -44.59
C GLY A 248 -29.71 48.29 -45.02
N ARG A 249 -29.45 48.27 -46.33
CA ARG A 249 -28.56 49.16 -47.07
C ARG A 249 -28.98 50.63 -46.98
#